data_AF-A0A9N9T5R8-F1
#
_entry.id   AF-A0A9N9T5R8-F1
#
_cell.length_a   1.000
_cell.length_b   1.000
_cell.length_c   1.000
_cell.angle_alpha   90.00
_cell.angle_beta   90.00
_cell.angle_gamma   90.00
#
_symmetry.space_group_name_H-M   'P 1'
#
loop_
_entity.id
_entity.type
_entity.pdbx_description
1 polymer ?
#
loop_
_entity_poly.entity_id
_entity_poly.type
_entity_poly.pdbx_seq_one_letter_code
_entity_poly.pdbx_strand_id
1 'polypeptide(L)'
;MNGQQYPTYKDACLALVLLEDDNQWECMLAEDALNCTAIQIRLLLAIVLTTCFPARAQILWDNHKDSLTDDILHQHRTRCNDLTITFSDAMYNEALIAIEDLCIVITNL
;
A
#
# COMPACT_ATOMS: atom_id res chain seq x y z
N MET A 1 8.32 38.08 -1.60
CA MET A 1 7.62 36.89 -2.11
C MET A 1 8.61 35.74 -2.02
N ASN A 2 8.48 34.87 -1.01
CA ASN A 2 9.35 33.70 -0.89
C ASN A 2 8.84 32.65 -1.88
N GLY A 3 9.41 32.64 -3.08
CA GLY A 3 9.07 31.67 -4.12
C GLY A 3 9.56 30.29 -3.72
N GLN A 4 8.75 29.56 -2.97
CA GLN A 4 9.05 28.17 -2.61
C GLN A 4 8.95 27.32 -3.87
N GLN A 5 10.08 26.77 -4.31
CA GLN A 5 10.12 25.82 -5.40
C GLN A 5 9.84 24.42 -4.85
N TYR A 6 8.85 23.76 -5.44
CA TYR A 6 8.53 22.36 -5.16
C TYR A 6 9.13 21.46 -6.25
N PRO A 7 9.62 20.26 -5.91
CA PRO A 7 10.29 19.36 -6.85
C PRO A 7 9.38 18.92 -8.00
N THR A 8 8.08 18.78 -7.72
CA THR A 8 7.07 18.40 -8.71
C THR A 8 5.84 19.29 -8.62
N TYR A 9 5.06 19.34 -9.71
CA TYR A 9 3.75 20.00 -9.72
C TYR A 9 2.82 19.42 -8.64
N LYS A 10 2.91 18.10 -8.39
CA LYS A 10 2.12 17.40 -7.38
C LYS A 10 2.45 17.87 -5.97
N ASP A 11 3.73 18.02 -5.66
CA ASP A 11 4.19 18.53 -4.36
C ASP A 11 3.75 19.99 -4.16
N ALA A 12 3.74 20.80 -5.22
CA ALA A 12 3.19 22.15 -5.17
C ALA A 12 1.69 22.15 -4.87
N CYS A 13 0.92 21.26 -5.51
CA CYS A 13 -0.52 21.13 -5.27
C CYS A 13 -0.83 20.63 -3.85
N LEU A 14 -0.08 19.66 -3.33
CA LEU A 14 -0.19 19.21 -1.93
C LEU A 14 0.09 20.35 -0.95
N ALA A 15 1.16 21.12 -1.16
CA ALA A 15 1.52 22.24 -0.29
C ALA A 15 0.53 23.42 -0.34
N LEU A 16 -0.24 23.52 -1.42
CA LEU A 16 -1.33 24.47 -1.57
C LEU A 16 -2.68 23.94 -1.05
N VAL A 17 -2.71 22.72 -0.46
CA VAL A 17 -3.92 22.04 0.02
C VAL A 17 -4.96 21.84 -1.10
N LEU A 18 -4.49 21.72 -2.34
CA LEU A 18 -5.33 21.44 -3.50
C LEU A 18 -5.57 19.93 -3.68
N LEU A 19 -4.82 19.10 -2.97
CA LEU A 19 -4.95 17.65 -2.90
C LEU A 19 -5.11 17.26 -1.43
N GLU A 20 -5.99 16.28 -1.15
CA GLU A 20 -6.08 15.71 0.20
C GLU A 20 -4.75 15.05 0.58
N ASP A 21 -4.35 15.25 1.83
CA ASP A 21 -3.12 14.66 2.37
C ASP A 21 -3.38 13.17 2.67
N ASP A 22 -2.50 12.29 2.17
CA ASP A 22 -2.64 10.84 2.33
C ASP A 22 -2.37 10.34 3.76
N ASN A 23 -2.07 11.24 4.70
CA ASN A 23 -1.84 10.91 6.10
C ASN A 23 -2.97 10.09 6.72
N GLN A 24 -4.22 10.27 6.27
CA GLN A 24 -5.34 9.46 6.76
C GLN A 24 -5.17 7.97 6.39
N TRP A 25 -4.71 7.70 5.17
CA TRP A 25 -4.49 6.33 4.69
C TRP A 25 -3.29 5.69 5.34
N GLU A 26 -2.24 6.47 5.61
CA GLU A 26 -1.06 6.00 6.35
C GLU A 26 -1.42 5.59 7.78
N CYS A 27 -2.13 6.45 8.52
CA CYS A 27 -2.58 6.13 9.88
C CYS A 27 -3.48 4.88 9.90
N MET A 28 -4.41 4.80 8.96
CA MET A 28 -5.32 3.66 8.84
C MET A 28 -4.55 2.35 8.58
N LEU A 29 -3.67 2.33 7.58
CA LEU A 29 -2.88 1.13 7.27
C LEU A 29 -1.92 0.76 8.40
N ALA A 30 -1.38 1.73 9.14
CA ALA A 30 -0.54 1.48 10.31
C ALA A 30 -1.34 0.84 11.46
N GLU A 31 -2.57 1.29 11.69
CA GLU A 31 -3.47 0.68 12.67
C GLU A 31 -3.90 -0.74 12.25
N ASP A 32 -4.23 -0.93 10.98
CA ASP A 32 -4.64 -2.22 10.45
C ASP A 32 -3.49 -3.23 10.41
N ALA A 33 -2.25 -2.78 10.18
CA ALA A 33 -1.06 -3.63 10.27
C ALA A 33 -0.89 -4.31 11.64
N LEU A 34 -1.48 -3.75 12.70
CA LEU A 34 -1.46 -4.32 14.05
C LEU A 34 -2.66 -5.22 14.36
N ASN A 35 -3.79 -5.01 13.68
CA ASN A 35 -5.08 -5.59 14.06
C ASN A 35 -5.70 -6.50 13.00
N CYS A 36 -5.18 -6.50 11.78
CA CYS A 36 -5.75 -7.16 10.62
C CYS A 36 -4.76 -8.12 9.95
N THR A 37 -5.32 -9.03 9.16
CA THR A 37 -4.54 -9.95 8.31
C THR A 37 -4.04 -9.23 7.06
N ALA A 38 -2.93 -9.69 6.49
CA ALA A 38 -2.39 -9.16 5.23
C ALA A 38 -3.44 -9.09 4.09
N ILE A 39 -4.34 -10.08 4.02
CA ILE A 39 -5.47 -10.09 3.06
C ILE A 39 -6.41 -8.89 3.28
N GLN A 40 -6.78 -8.61 4.53
CA GLN A 40 -7.66 -7.49 4.86
C GLN A 40 -6.99 -6.15 4.57
N ILE A 41 -5.70 -6.01 4.89
CA ILE A 41 -4.95 -4.78 4.61
C ILE A 41 -4.84 -4.56 3.10
N ARG A 42 -4.59 -5.63 2.29
CA ARG A 42 -4.61 -5.54 0.82
C ARG A 42 -5.96 -5.10 0.28
N LEU A 43 -7.07 -5.59 0.84
CA LEU A 43 -8.42 -5.15 0.47
C LEU A 43 -8.65 -3.66 0.77
N LEU A 44 -8.23 -3.19 1.94
CA LEU A 44 -8.37 -1.78 2.31
C LEU A 44 -7.55 -0.88 1.40
N LEU A 45 -6.31 -1.27 1.09
CA LEU A 45 -5.49 -0.57 0.12
C LEU A 45 -6.15 -0.55 -1.28
N ALA A 46 -6.70 -1.66 -1.75
CA ALA A 46 -7.40 -1.72 -3.04
C ALA A 46 -8.64 -0.79 -3.08
N ILE A 47 -9.40 -0.69 -1.98
CA ILE A 47 -10.50 0.27 -1.85
C ILE A 47 -9.97 1.70 -1.95
N VAL A 48 -8.98 2.07 -1.14
CA VAL A 48 -8.38 3.42 -1.15
C VAL A 48 -7.87 3.78 -2.56
N LEU A 49 -7.18 2.86 -3.23
CA LEU A 49 -6.67 3.07 -4.59
C LEU A 49 -7.78 3.33 -5.62
N THR A 50 -8.93 2.68 -5.49
CA THR A 50 -10.03 2.75 -6.47
C THR A 50 -11.05 3.85 -6.17
N THR A 51 -11.24 4.23 -4.91
CA THR A 51 -12.26 5.21 -4.50
C THR A 51 -11.69 6.59 -4.19
N CYS A 52 -10.46 6.65 -3.69
CA CYS A 52 -9.88 7.87 -3.13
C CYS A 52 -8.69 8.42 -3.93
N PHE A 53 -8.12 7.63 -4.85
CA PHE A 53 -7.01 8.04 -5.72
C PHE A 53 -5.86 8.74 -4.96
N PRO A 54 -5.24 8.07 -3.98
CA PRO A 54 -4.26 8.69 -3.09
C PRO A 54 -3.11 9.33 -3.88
N ALA A 55 -2.67 10.50 -3.42
CA ALA A 55 -1.60 11.25 -4.08
C ALA A 55 -0.24 10.51 -3.97
N ARG A 56 -0.05 9.63 -3.00
CA ARG A 56 1.22 8.99 -2.68
C ARG A 56 1.07 7.48 -2.51
N ALA A 57 0.31 6.84 -3.41
CA ALA A 57 0.10 5.39 -3.46
C ALA A 57 1.40 4.57 -3.33
N GLN A 58 2.47 5.00 -4.01
CA GLN A 58 3.77 4.31 -3.96
C GLN A 58 4.37 4.35 -2.55
N ILE A 59 4.21 5.45 -1.82
CA ILE A 59 4.77 5.61 -0.47
C ILE A 59 3.96 4.79 0.53
N LEU A 60 2.62 4.77 0.38
CA LEU A 60 1.75 3.87 1.16
C LEU A 60 2.16 2.41 0.95
N TRP A 61 2.42 2.00 -0.30
CA TRP A 61 2.94 0.66 -0.57
C TRP A 61 4.30 0.42 0.11
N ASP A 62 5.27 1.31 -0.11
CA ASP A 62 6.63 1.13 0.41
C ASP A 62 6.68 1.02 1.94
N ASN A 63 5.81 1.76 2.65
CA ASN A 63 5.70 1.75 4.10
C ASN A 63 5.03 0.48 4.65
N HIS A 64 4.12 -0.14 3.90
CA HIS A 64 3.27 -1.23 4.38
C HIS A 64 3.50 -2.58 3.68
N LYS A 65 4.37 -2.65 2.66
CA LYS A 65 4.58 -3.86 1.83
C LYS A 65 4.88 -5.12 2.62
N ASP A 66 5.58 -5.03 3.75
CA ASP A 66 5.90 -6.19 4.59
C ASP A 66 4.64 -6.74 5.25
N SER A 67 3.81 -5.89 5.86
CA SER A 67 2.52 -6.26 6.42
C SER A 67 1.55 -6.78 5.35
N LEU A 68 1.58 -6.18 4.16
CA LEU A 68 0.80 -6.59 2.99
C LEU A 68 1.27 -7.91 2.37
N THR A 69 2.44 -8.44 2.77
CA THR A 69 3.04 -9.66 2.18
C THR A 69 3.27 -10.75 3.24
N ASP A 70 2.88 -10.51 4.50
CA ASP A 70 3.20 -11.39 5.63
C ASP A 70 2.64 -12.81 5.47
N ASP A 71 1.41 -12.95 4.98
CA ASP A 71 0.79 -14.24 4.72
C ASP A 71 1.49 -15.02 3.60
N ILE A 72 1.97 -14.32 2.57
CA ILE A 72 2.77 -14.90 1.47
C ILE A 72 4.11 -15.40 2.02
N LEU A 73 4.79 -14.61 2.87
CA LEU A 73 6.01 -15.05 3.55
C LEU A 73 5.76 -16.31 4.38
N HIS A 74 4.69 -16.31 5.16
CA HIS A 74 4.30 -17.47 5.95
C HIS A 74 4.04 -18.71 5.08
N GLN A 75 3.38 -18.55 3.93
CA GLN A 75 3.14 -19.64 2.98
C GLN A 75 4.44 -20.21 2.40
N HIS A 76 5.38 -19.35 1.97
CA HIS A 76 6.68 -19.78 1.45
C HIS A 76 7.50 -20.52 2.52
N ARG A 77 7.57 -19.99 3.74
CA ARG A 77 8.23 -20.65 4.89
C ARG A 77 7.65 -22.02 5.18
N THR A 78 6.32 -22.12 5.18
CA THR A 78 5.61 -23.39 5.43
C THR A 78 5.86 -24.40 4.32
N ARG A 79 5.77 -23.98 3.05
CA ARG A 79 5.95 -24.86 1.87
C ARG A 79 7.36 -25.41 1.77
N CYS A 80 8.37 -24.58 2.05
CA CYS A 80 9.78 -24.97 2.00
C CYS A 80 10.27 -25.60 3.32
N ASN A 81 9.46 -25.57 4.38
CA ASN A 81 9.84 -25.93 5.73
C ASN A 81 11.14 -25.22 6.18
N ASP A 82 11.25 -23.94 5.85
CA ASP A 82 12.44 -23.12 6.10
C ASP A 82 12.03 -21.75 6.65
N LEU A 83 12.32 -21.51 7.93
CA LEU A 83 12.02 -20.26 8.63
C LEU A 83 13.03 -19.14 8.31
N THR A 84 14.16 -19.45 7.65
CA THR A 84 15.19 -18.47 7.30
C THR A 84 14.86 -17.66 6.05
N ILE A 85 13.83 -18.08 5.30
CA ILE A 85 13.28 -17.30 4.19
C ILE A 85 12.87 -15.91 4.70
N THR A 86 13.27 -14.89 3.95
CA THR A 86 12.93 -13.48 4.17
C THR A 86 12.13 -12.96 2.99
N PHE A 87 11.63 -11.72 3.09
CA PHE A 87 10.92 -11.09 1.99
C PHE A 87 11.79 -11.03 0.72
N SER A 88 11.14 -11.20 -0.42
CA SER A 88 11.77 -11.13 -1.73
C SER A 88 10.88 -10.35 -2.70
N ASP A 89 11.49 -9.80 -3.75
CA ASP A 89 10.76 -9.08 -4.79
C ASP A 89 9.67 -9.92 -5.43
N ALA A 90 9.88 -11.24 -5.57
CA ALA A 90 8.87 -12.15 -6.08
C ALA A 90 7.62 -12.15 -5.19
N MET A 91 7.78 -12.17 -3.88
CA MET A 91 6.66 -12.17 -2.93
C MET A 91 5.95 -10.81 -2.90
N TYR A 92 6.70 -9.72 -2.98
CA TYR A 92 6.12 -8.38 -3.12
C TYR A 92 5.29 -8.27 -4.41
N ASN A 93 5.77 -8.85 -5.52
CA ASN A 93 5.02 -8.90 -6.76
C ASN A 93 3.75 -9.75 -6.64
N GLU A 94 3.79 -10.89 -5.93
CA GLU A 94 2.59 -11.68 -5.64
C GLU A 94 1.54 -10.86 -4.87
N ALA A 95 1.96 -10.06 -3.88
CA ALA A 95 1.06 -9.17 -3.16
C ALA A 95 0.49 -8.05 -4.04
N LEU A 96 1.29 -7.46 -4.94
CA LEU A 96 0.83 -6.45 -5.90
C LEU A 96 -0.21 -7.01 -6.88
N ILE A 97 0.00 -8.22 -7.40
CA ILE A 97 -0.97 -8.90 -8.27
C ILE A 97 -2.29 -9.12 -7.51
N ALA A 98 -2.21 -9.57 -6.25
CA ALA A 98 -3.41 -9.75 -5.43
C ALA A 98 -4.17 -8.42 -5.19
N ILE A 99 -3.46 -7.31 -5.04
CA ILE A 99 -4.07 -5.98 -4.92
C ILE A 99 -4.73 -5.57 -6.25
N GLU A 100 -4.06 -5.80 -7.38
CA GLU A 100 -4.62 -5.52 -8.72
C GLU A 100 -5.92 -6.31 -8.96
N ASP A 101 -5.92 -7.61 -8.64
CA ASP A 101 -7.11 -8.46 -8.74
C ASP A 101 -8.27 -7.91 -7.89
N LEU A 102 -7.98 -7.44 -6.67
CA LEU A 102 -8.98 -6.80 -5.81
C LEU A 102 -9.50 -5.49 -6.41
N CYS A 103 -8.64 -4.66 -6.99
CA CYS A 103 -9.05 -3.44 -7.69
C CYS A 103 -9.97 -3.75 -8.88
N ILE A 104 -9.66 -4.77 -9.67
CA ILE A 104 -10.52 -5.22 -10.78
C ILE A 104 -11.88 -5.67 -10.25
N VAL A 105 -11.92 -6.44 -9.16
CA VAL A 105 -13.18 -6.86 -8.55
C VAL A 105 -14.00 -5.66 -8.08
N ILE A 106 -13.39 -4.72 -7.35
CA ILE A 106 -14.07 -3.54 -6.80
C ILE A 106 -14.63 -2.63 -7.91
N THR A 107 -13.86 -2.42 -8.98
CA THR A 107 -14.26 -1.54 -10.10
C THR A 107 -15.33 -2.13 -11.01
N ASN A 108 -15.58 -3.45 -10.93
CA ASN A 108 -16.63 -4.14 -11.67
C ASN A 108 -17.94 -4.34 -10.87
N LEU A 109 -18.02 -3.80 -9.65
CA LEU A 109 -19.24 -3.74 -8.83
C LEU A 109 -20.09 -2.51 -9.20
#